data_AF-A0A243SEG0-F1
#
_entry.id   AF-A0A243SEG0-F1
#
_cell.length_a   1.000
_cell.length_b   1.000
_cell.length_c   1.000
_cell.angle_alpha   90.00
_cell.angle_beta   90.00
_cell.angle_gamma   90.00
#
_symmetry.space_group_name_H-M   'P 1'
#
loop_
_entity.id
_entity.type
_entity.pdbx_description
1 polymer ?
#
loop_
_entity_poly.entity_id
_entity_poly.type
_entity_poly.pdbx_seq_one_letter_code
_entity_poly.pdbx_strand_id
1 'polypeptide(L)'
;MENKSTHPEITLKLQSGGMIEFEKTGILPNYLVFTSRELRKTWRLKLKADTQNGVLKVNGQITFHYFFDGLGCKIQSLKDGTITEGWEIEEILMELRD
;
A
#
# COMPACT_ATOMS: atom_id res chain seq x y z
N MET A 1 -16.99 17.98 20.20
CA MET A 1 -17.46 17.13 19.09
C MET A 1 -16.47 17.31 17.95
N GLU A 2 -15.42 16.49 17.93
CA GLU A 2 -14.49 16.48 16.80
C GLU A 2 -15.05 15.53 15.75
N ASN A 3 -15.49 16.09 14.62
CA ASN A 3 -15.75 15.32 13.41
C ASN A 3 -14.41 14.79 12.91
N LYS A 4 -13.97 13.64 13.43
CA LYS A 4 -12.92 12.85 12.80
C LYS A 4 -13.52 12.31 11.51
N SER A 5 -13.20 12.98 10.41
CA SER A 5 -13.33 12.47 9.05
C SER A 5 -13.03 10.98 9.07
N THR A 6 -14.05 10.18 8.73
CA THR A 6 -14.00 8.72 8.80
C THR A 6 -13.25 8.25 7.57
N HIS A 7 -11.93 8.34 7.64
CA HIS A 7 -11.05 7.91 6.57
C HIS A 7 -10.94 6.38 6.60
N PRO A 8 -10.86 5.73 5.42
CA PRO A 8 -10.50 4.34 5.37
C PRO A 8 -9.07 4.20 5.88
N GLU A 9 -8.92 3.72 7.11
CA GLU A 9 -7.65 3.38 7.73
C GLU A 9 -6.91 2.40 6.80
N ILE A 10 -5.93 2.90 6.05
CA ILE A 10 -5.06 2.09 5.20
C ILE A 10 -3.76 1.88 5.93
N THR A 11 -3.49 0.65 6.31
CA THR A 11 -2.19 0.27 6.87
C THR A 11 -1.29 -0.22 5.76
N LEU A 12 -0.01 0.15 5.80
CA LEU A 12 1.03 -0.41 4.94
C LEU A 12 1.96 -1.32 5.73
N LYS A 13 2.20 -2.50 5.17
CA LYS A 13 3.21 -3.44 5.65
C LYS A 13 4.24 -3.74 4.57
N LEU A 14 5.51 -3.77 4.97
CA LEU A 14 6.58 -4.32 4.11
C LEU A 14 6.66 -5.82 4.39
N GLN A 15 6.44 -6.65 3.36
CA GLN A 15 6.50 -8.10 3.49
C GLN A 15 7.53 -8.68 2.53
N SER A 16 8.53 -9.37 3.07
CA SER A 16 9.45 -10.22 2.30
C SER A 16 8.90 -11.64 2.24
N GLY A 17 9.06 -12.34 1.12
CA GLY A 17 8.71 -13.75 1.02
C GLY A 17 8.28 -14.21 -0.37
N GLY A 18 8.62 -15.45 -0.73
CA GLY A 18 8.34 -16.01 -2.05
C GLY A 18 9.42 -16.99 -2.48
N MET A 19 9.44 -18.16 -1.83
CA MET A 19 10.49 -19.19 -2.02
C MET A 19 10.67 -19.59 -3.48
N ILE A 20 9.59 -19.74 -4.25
CA ILE A 20 9.68 -20.10 -5.68
C ILE A 20 10.46 -19.07 -6.50
N GLU A 21 10.30 -17.77 -6.22
CA GLU A 21 11.03 -16.73 -6.95
C GLU A 21 12.48 -16.64 -6.46
N PHE A 22 12.68 -16.80 -5.15
CA PHE A 22 14.00 -16.85 -4.54
C PHE A 22 14.82 -18.02 -5.11
N GLU A 23 14.26 -19.23 -5.20
CA GLU A 23 14.93 -20.40 -5.78
C GLU A 23 15.33 -20.18 -7.25
N LYS A 24 14.53 -19.42 -8.01
CA LYS A 24 14.80 -19.14 -9.42
C LYS A 24 15.84 -18.04 -9.65
N THR A 25 15.90 -17.05 -8.77
CA THR A 25 16.67 -15.80 -9.01
C THR A 25 17.77 -15.55 -8.00
N GLY A 26 17.75 -16.23 -6.85
CA GLY A 26 18.56 -15.96 -5.68
C GLY A 26 18.17 -14.67 -4.92
N ILE A 27 17.10 -13.99 -5.34
CA ILE A 27 16.68 -12.69 -4.77
C ILE A 27 15.36 -12.87 -4.02
N LEU A 28 15.34 -12.51 -2.73
CA LEU A 28 14.12 -12.59 -1.92
C LEU A 28 13.18 -11.44 -2.32
N PRO A 29 11.98 -11.72 -2.84
CA PRO A 29 11.09 -10.66 -3.28
C PRO A 29 10.46 -9.94 -2.08
N ASN A 30 10.39 -8.61 -2.20
CA ASN A 30 9.73 -7.71 -1.25
C ASN A 30 8.39 -7.23 -1.83
N TYR A 31 7.44 -6.97 -0.94
CA TYR A 31 6.09 -6.55 -1.28
C TYR A 31 5.63 -5.40 -0.37
N LEU A 32 4.93 -4.45 -0.97
CA LEU A 32 4.08 -3.49 -0.27
C LEU A 32 2.70 -4.12 -0.09
N VAL A 33 2.27 -4.30 1.15
CA VAL A 33 0.97 -4.88 1.50
C VAL A 33 0.11 -3.81 2.14
N PHE A 34 -0.80 -3.25 1.36
CA PHE A 34 -1.77 -2.27 1.82
C PHE A 34 -3.01 -3.01 2.32
N THR A 35 -3.53 -2.67 3.49
CA THR A 35 -4.77 -3.25 4.04
C THR A 35 -5.70 -2.16 4.51
N SER A 36 -6.93 -2.17 4.00
CA SER A 36 -8.02 -1.32 4.49
C SER A 36 -9.06 -2.19 5.19
N ARG A 37 -9.25 -1.96 6.49
CA ARG A 37 -10.27 -2.66 7.28
C ARG A 37 -11.68 -2.26 6.86
N GLU A 38 -11.88 -0.96 6.61
CA GLU A 38 -13.16 -0.41 6.17
C GLU A 38 -13.61 -1.02 4.83
N LEU A 39 -12.70 -1.05 3.84
CA LEU A 39 -13.01 -1.59 2.52
C LEU A 39 -12.95 -3.11 2.47
N ARG A 40 -12.46 -3.77 3.53
CA ARG A 40 -12.18 -5.22 3.57
C ARG A 40 -11.33 -5.66 2.38
N LYS A 41 -10.31 -4.87 2.05
CA LYS A 41 -9.41 -5.10 0.91
C LYS A 41 -7.96 -5.16 1.38
N THR A 42 -7.20 -6.02 0.71
CA THR A 42 -5.75 -6.08 0.79
C THR A 42 -5.18 -6.01 -0.61
N TRP A 43 -4.21 -5.13 -0.81
CA TRP A 43 -3.46 -5.02 -2.06
C TRP A 43 -2.02 -5.43 -1.78
N ARG A 44 -1.55 -6.45 -2.50
CA ARG A 44 -0.16 -6.92 -2.45
C ARG A 44 0.53 -6.52 -3.74
N LEU A 45 1.49 -5.59 -3.63
CA LEU A 45 2.24 -5.08 -4.76
C LEU A 45 3.70 -5.45 -4.60
N LYS A 46 4.32 -6.01 -5.62
CA LYS A 46 5.76 -6.29 -5.59
C LYS A 46 6.53 -4.97 -5.53
N LEU A 47 7.49 -4.87 -4.63
CA LEU A 47 8.43 -3.76 -4.54
C LEU A 47 9.56 -3.99 -5.55
N LYS A 48 9.68 -3.11 -6.54
CA LYS A 48 10.65 -3.24 -7.64
C LYS A 48 11.90 -2.38 -7.46
N ALA A 49 11.81 -1.34 -6.66
CA ALA A 49 12.87 -0.38 -6.38
C ALA A 49 12.66 0.25 -5.00
N ASP A 50 13.67 0.94 -4.47
CA ASP A 50 13.62 1.58 -3.16
C ASP A 50 12.54 2.65 -3.07
N THR A 51 12.21 3.28 -4.19
CA THR A 51 11.05 4.18 -4.33
C THR A 51 10.07 3.61 -5.34
N GLN A 52 8.78 3.73 -5.07
CA GLN A 52 7.74 3.19 -5.94
C GLN A 52 6.43 3.94 -5.79
N ASN A 53 5.78 4.25 -6.90
CA ASN A 53 4.44 4.83 -6.92
C ASN A 53 3.46 3.95 -7.70
N GLY A 54 2.16 4.11 -7.44
CA GLY A 54 1.14 3.38 -8.16
C GLY A 54 -0.28 3.70 -7.72
N VAL A 55 -1.18 2.76 -8.01
CA VAL A 55 -2.62 2.90 -7.73
C VAL A 55 -3.16 1.69 -6.98
N LEU A 56 -4.08 1.94 -6.05
CA LEU A 56 -4.90 0.93 -5.42
C LEU A 56 -6.31 1.02 -6.01
N LYS A 57 -6.86 -0.12 -6.39
CA LYS A 57 -8.16 -0.20 -7.06
C LYS A 57 -9.17 -0.96 -6.22
N VAL A 58 -10.39 -0.44 -6.14
CA VAL A 58 -11.57 -1.15 -5.61
C VAL A 58 -12.50 -1.42 -6.77
N ASN A 59 -12.86 -2.69 -6.98
CA ASN A 59 -13.78 -3.10 -8.05
C ASN A 59 -13.38 -2.57 -9.45
N GLY A 60 -12.08 -2.47 -9.72
CA GLY A 60 -11.54 -1.99 -11.00
C GLY A 60 -11.40 -0.46 -11.12
N GLN A 61 -12.02 0.31 -10.23
CA GLN A 61 -11.90 1.77 -10.18
C GLN A 61 -10.68 2.18 -9.35
N ILE A 62 -9.98 3.23 -9.76
CA ILE A 62 -8.87 3.81 -8.98
C ILE A 62 -9.46 4.53 -7.78
N THR A 63 -9.04 4.14 -6.58
CA THR A 63 -9.51 4.70 -5.31
C THR A 63 -8.39 5.39 -4.55
N PHE A 64 -7.15 4.95 -4.72
CA PHE A 64 -6.00 5.59 -4.10
C PHE A 64 -4.81 5.69 -5.04
N HIS A 65 -4.08 6.80 -4.97
CA HIS A 65 -2.70 6.90 -5.40
C HIS A 65 -1.77 6.65 -4.22
N TYR A 66 -0.62 6.01 -4.45
CA TYR A 66 0.39 5.87 -3.42
C TYR A 66 1.78 6.26 -3.94
N PHE A 67 2.62 6.72 -3.04
CA PHE A 67 4.04 7.00 -3.25
C PHE A 67 4.83 6.49 -2.05
N PHE A 68 5.67 5.48 -2.29
CA PHE A 68 6.57 4.87 -1.32
C PHE A 68 7.99 5.37 -1.58
N ASP A 69 8.70 5.80 -0.53
CA ASP A 69 10.05 6.37 -0.64
C ASP A 69 11.14 5.54 0.05
N GLY A 70 10.80 4.32 0.49
CA GLY A 70 11.71 3.43 1.23
C GLY A 70 11.56 3.54 2.74
N LEU A 71 11.06 4.66 3.27
CA LEU A 71 10.92 4.92 4.70
C LEU A 71 9.47 5.12 5.13
N GLY A 72 8.63 5.60 4.24
CA GLY A 72 7.21 5.83 4.46
C GLY A 72 6.41 5.64 3.19
N CYS A 73 5.10 5.73 3.32
CA CYS A 73 4.22 5.81 2.17
C CYS A 73 3.26 6.98 2.31
N LYS A 74 3.12 7.73 1.23
CA LYS A 74 2.10 8.74 1.09
C LYS A 74 0.94 8.14 0.33
N ILE A 75 -0.28 8.35 0.79
CA ILE A 75 -1.50 7.88 0.12
C ILE A 75 -2.40 9.08 -0.16
N GLN A 76 -3.00 9.11 -1.34
CA GLN A 76 -3.98 10.11 -1.74
C GLN A 76 -5.28 9.42 -2.15
N SER A 77 -6.38 9.79 -1.51
CA SER A 77 -7.72 9.26 -1.78
C SER A 77 -8.36 9.92 -3.01
N LEU A 78 -9.05 9.11 -3.81
CA LEU A 78 -9.83 9.52 -4.97
C LEU A 78 -11.24 8.95 -4.89
N LYS A 79 -12.21 9.77 -5.27
CA LYS A 79 -13.60 9.36 -5.48
C LYS A 79 -14.02 9.81 -6.87
N ASP A 80 -14.42 8.86 -7.70
CA ASP A 80 -14.85 9.11 -9.09
C ASP A 80 -13.83 9.90 -9.92
N GLY A 81 -12.53 9.64 -9.70
CA GLY A 81 -11.43 10.32 -10.39
C GLY A 81 -11.13 11.72 -9.88
N THR A 82 -11.91 12.22 -8.92
CA THR A 82 -11.64 13.49 -8.24
C THR A 82 -10.84 13.20 -6.97
N ILE A 83 -9.77 13.97 -6.75
CA ILE A 83 -8.99 13.93 -5.51
C ILE A 83 -9.91 14.39 -4.39
N THR A 84 -10.18 13.51 -3.43
CA THR A 84 -11.01 13.86 -2.28
C THR A 84 -10.18 14.38 -1.13
N GLU A 85 -8.91 13.96 -1.04
CA GLU A 85 -8.06 14.24 0.12
C GLU A 85 -6.60 14.46 -0.28
N GLY A 86 -5.84 15.09 0.62
CA GLY A 86 -4.41 15.31 0.45
C GLY A 86 -3.60 14.02 0.59
N TRP A 87 -2.27 14.17 0.56
CA TRP A 87 -1.36 13.06 0.83
C TRP A 87 -1.26 12.83 2.34
N GLU A 88 -1.71 11.67 2.81
CA GLU A 88 -1.52 11.22 4.19
C GLU A 88 -0.27 10.34 4.30
N ILE A 89 0.51 10.51 5.36
CA ILE A 89 1.72 9.71 5.62
C ILE A 89 1.30 8.52 6.46
N GLU A 90 1.44 7.33 5.90
CA GLU A 90 1.22 6.07 6.60
C GLU A 90 2.54 5.50 7.12
N GLU A 91 2.56 5.16 8.41
CA GLU A 91 3.69 4.51 9.06
C GLU A 91 3.81 3.05 8.58
N ILE A 92 5.03 2.63 8.22
CA ILE A 92 5.26 1.28 7.71
C ILE A 92 5.50 0.33 8.88
N LEU A 93 4.71 -0.73 8.95
CA LEU A 93 5.01 -1.88 9.78
C LEU A 93 5.81 -2.92 8.97
N MET A 94 7.07 -3.16 9.34
CA MET A 94 7.88 -4.21 8.71
C MET A 94 7.52 -5.58 9.29
N GLU A 95 7.12 -6.52 8.43
CA GLU A 95 6.81 -7.90 8.81
C GLU A 95 7.57 -8.89 7.93
N LEU A 96 8.48 -9.67 8.52
CA LEU A 96 9.08 -10.82 7.87
C LEU A 96 8.08 -11.98 7.90
N ARG A 97 7.76 -12.58 6.75
CA ARG A 97 6.87 -13.73 6.69
C ARG A 97 7.59 -14.89 5.98
N ASP A 98 7.82 -15.96 6.74
CA ASP A 98 8.38 -17.24 6.28
C ASP A 98 7.38 -17.97 5.35
#